data_AF-A0A8H6N2X1-F1
#
_entry.id   AF-A0A8H6N2X1-F1
#
_cell.length_a   1.000
_cell.length_b   1.000
_cell.length_c   1.000
_cell.angle_alpha   90.00
_cell.angle_beta   90.00
_cell.angle_gamma   90.00
#
_symmetry.space_group_name_H-M   'P 1'
#
loop_
_entity.id
_entity.type
_entity.pdbx_description
1 polymer ?
#
loop_
_entity_poly.entity_id
_entity_poly.type
_entity_poly.pdbx_seq_one_letter_code
_entity_poly.pdbx_strand_id
1 'polypeptide(L)'
;MCNAGLSLCSKEFLISLKPDKAQWYVDTPALAAIAVFDCRRDRITDVVSSFQAIAHNQQIPHNHFRKDWQRRVRTHFDQAGKKHSRRVARQAKAAKVAPRPVDLLRPVVRCPTIKYNRKVRAGRGFTLAELKAAGIPRLYAPTIGIAVDGRRQNLSEESLAANVARLKAYKERLVVFPRRSNKPKQGDSKVDLASTETVKNISAVLPIEKVNAGFSEIAKSDVPKPAEGGAYRTLRLARAEARNQGKREKRARDAAEAEAAKK
;
A
#
# COMPACT_ATOMS: atom_id res chain seq x y z
N MET A 1 36.62 -66.92 -21.79
CA MET A 1 38.08 -66.85 -21.60
C MET A 1 38.39 -65.39 -21.26
N CYS A 2 38.48 -65.04 -19.98
CA CYS A 2 39.71 -64.93 -19.18
C CYS A 2 40.47 -63.61 -19.49
N ASN A 3 40.37 -62.59 -18.62
CA ASN A 3 41.33 -62.22 -17.53
C ASN A 3 42.52 -61.36 -18.04
N ALA A 4 43.13 -60.39 -17.34
CA ALA A 4 42.92 -59.64 -16.07
C ALA A 4 43.67 -58.27 -16.22
N GLY A 5 43.80 -57.31 -15.27
CA GLY A 5 43.43 -57.12 -13.86
C GLY A 5 43.09 -55.62 -13.60
N LEU A 6 42.91 -55.04 -12.40
CA LEU A 6 43.31 -55.23 -10.99
C LEU A 6 44.61 -54.53 -10.51
N SER A 7 44.48 -53.30 -9.96
CA SER A 7 45.01 -52.78 -8.67
C SER A 7 44.93 -51.23 -8.67
N LEU A 8 44.31 -50.51 -7.72
CA LEU A 8 44.48 -50.37 -6.26
C LEU A 8 45.75 -49.61 -5.81
N CYS A 9 45.58 -48.33 -5.45
CA CYS A 9 46.35 -47.62 -4.41
C CYS A 9 45.63 -46.29 -4.03
N SER A 10 44.66 -46.27 -3.12
CA SER A 10 44.83 -45.94 -1.69
C SER A 10 45.70 -44.71 -1.38
N LYS A 11 45.06 -43.58 -1.02
CA LYS A 11 45.63 -42.58 -0.10
C LYS A 11 44.58 -42.20 0.94
N GLU A 12 44.80 -42.68 2.15
CA GLU A 12 44.05 -42.34 3.35
C GLU A 12 44.39 -40.92 3.80
N PHE A 13 43.44 -40.22 4.43
CA PHE A 13 43.74 -39.01 5.20
C PHE A 13 43.29 -39.23 6.64
N LEU A 14 44.25 -39.57 7.50
CA LEU A 14 44.06 -39.73 8.93
C LEU A 14 43.84 -38.37 9.60
N ILE A 15 42.70 -38.19 10.26
CA ILE A 15 42.55 -37.22 11.35
C ILE A 15 42.13 -37.98 12.60
N SER A 16 43.06 -38.07 13.55
CA SER A 16 42.89 -38.75 14.82
C SER A 16 42.41 -37.75 15.88
N LEU A 17 41.23 -37.99 16.46
CA LEU A 17 40.84 -37.45 17.76
C LEU A 17 40.13 -38.54 18.57
N LYS A 18 40.49 -38.64 19.85
CA LYS A 18 40.14 -39.76 20.74
C LYS A 18 38.66 -39.74 21.18
N PRO A 19 38.07 -40.90 21.48
CA PRO A 19 36.76 -41.00 22.11
C PRO A 19 36.87 -40.91 23.63
N ASP A 20 36.08 -40.04 24.27
CA ASP A 20 35.86 -40.07 25.73
C ASP A 20 34.37 -39.91 26.07
N LYS A 21 33.79 -41.04 26.49
CA LYS A 21 32.72 -41.20 27.50
C LYS A 21 31.53 -40.22 27.48
N ALA A 22 30.42 -40.67 26.90
CA ALA A 22 29.08 -40.40 27.42
C ALA A 22 28.23 -41.67 27.34
N GLN A 23 27.86 -42.21 28.50
CA GLN A 23 27.24 -43.52 28.66
C GLN A 23 25.77 -43.35 29.06
N TRP A 24 24.83 -43.60 28.14
CA TRP A 24 23.41 -43.76 28.46
C TRP A 24 22.79 -44.93 27.71
N TYR A 25 22.69 -46.01 28.49
CA TYR A 25 21.78 -47.15 28.43
C TYR A 25 21.10 -47.54 27.10
N VAL A 26 21.34 -48.80 26.72
CA VAL A 26 20.59 -49.55 25.71
C VAL A 26 19.22 -49.93 26.30
N ASP A 27 18.14 -49.67 25.57
CA ASP A 27 16.88 -50.43 25.71
C ASP A 27 16.14 -50.48 24.37
N THR A 28 16.68 -51.30 23.47
CA THR A 28 15.99 -51.75 22.26
C THR A 28 15.17 -53.00 22.56
N PRO A 29 13.83 -52.96 22.56
CA PRO A 29 13.04 -54.18 22.43
C PRO A 29 13.16 -54.68 20.99
N ALA A 30 13.79 -55.83 20.80
CA ALA A 30 13.91 -56.45 19.49
C ALA A 30 12.52 -56.86 18.94
N LEU A 31 12.18 -56.37 17.75
CA LEU A 31 11.16 -56.99 16.90
C LEU A 31 11.83 -57.37 15.57
N ALA A 32 11.75 -58.67 15.26
CA ALA A 32 12.47 -59.27 14.15
C ALA A 32 12.00 -58.70 12.80
N ALA A 33 12.95 -58.24 11.99
CA ALA A 33 12.69 -57.87 10.61
C ALA A 33 12.50 -59.14 9.75
N ILE A 34 11.26 -59.61 9.64
CA ILE A 34 10.89 -60.51 8.54
C ILE A 34 10.70 -59.65 7.29
N ALA A 35 11.76 -59.56 6.49
CA ALA A 35 11.70 -58.93 5.17
C ALA A 35 10.95 -59.85 4.19
N VAL A 36 9.63 -59.73 4.12
CA VAL A 36 8.86 -60.25 2.96
C VAL A 36 8.96 -59.22 1.84
N PHE A 37 9.70 -59.59 0.80
CA PHE A 37 9.88 -58.79 -0.41
C PHE A 37 8.66 -58.94 -1.33
N ASP A 38 7.62 -58.11 -1.16
CA ASP A 38 6.54 -58.02 -2.15
C ASP A 38 6.80 -56.87 -3.14
N CYS A 39 7.22 -57.25 -4.34
CA CYS A 39 7.56 -56.34 -5.42
C CYS A 39 6.31 -55.90 -6.20
N ARG A 40 5.40 -55.16 -5.55
CA ARG A 40 4.35 -54.38 -6.22
C ARG A 40 3.61 -53.41 -5.29
N ARG A 41 3.86 -52.10 -5.50
CA ARG A 41 2.98 -50.93 -5.24
C ARG A 41 3.74 -49.81 -4.52
N ASP A 42 4.41 -48.95 -5.29
CA ASP A 42 4.87 -47.64 -4.82
C ASP A 42 3.67 -46.80 -4.37
N ARG A 43 3.41 -46.82 -3.07
CA ARG A 43 2.56 -45.84 -2.40
C ARG A 43 2.97 -45.70 -0.94
N ILE A 44 3.86 -44.75 -0.68
CA ILE A 44 4.05 -44.21 0.67
C ILE A 44 2.76 -43.47 1.03
N THR A 45 1.80 -44.21 1.59
CA THR A 45 0.65 -43.65 2.30
C THR A 45 0.90 -43.70 3.79
N ASP A 46 1.96 -43.01 4.23
CA ASP A 46 2.04 -42.48 5.59
C ASP A 46 1.06 -41.31 5.73
N VAL A 47 -0.21 -41.58 5.47
CA VAL A 47 -1.31 -40.80 6.04
C VAL A 47 -1.41 -41.28 7.48
N VAL A 48 -0.47 -40.80 8.30
CA VAL A 48 -0.65 -40.77 9.75
C VAL A 48 -1.81 -39.81 10.00
N SER A 49 -3.02 -40.37 9.90
CA SER A 49 -4.27 -39.74 10.25
C SER A 49 -4.28 -39.59 11.77
N SER A 50 -3.56 -38.59 12.26
CA SER A 50 -3.76 -38.03 13.58
C SER A 50 -5.17 -37.43 13.62
N PHE A 51 -6.15 -38.30 13.86
CA PHE A 51 -7.46 -37.91 14.38
C PHE A 51 -7.25 -37.43 15.81
N GLN A 52 -6.64 -36.26 15.91
CA GLN A 52 -6.33 -35.57 17.16
C GLN A 52 -7.65 -34.97 17.64
N ALA A 53 -8.49 -35.85 18.18
CA ALA A 53 -9.66 -35.48 18.97
C ALA A 53 -9.17 -34.45 20.00
N ILE A 54 -9.82 -33.27 19.99
CA ILE A 54 -9.31 -32.06 20.64
C ILE A 54 -8.97 -32.36 22.10
N ALA A 55 -7.68 -32.34 22.43
CA ALA A 55 -7.17 -32.68 23.74
C ALA A 55 -7.08 -31.42 24.62
N HIS A 56 -7.56 -31.51 25.86
CA HIS A 56 -7.55 -30.42 26.85
C HIS A 56 -8.32 -29.16 26.41
N ASN A 57 -8.24 -28.09 27.21
CA ASN A 57 -8.83 -26.79 26.93
C ASN A 57 -7.96 -25.99 25.92
N GLN A 58 -7.92 -26.45 24.66
CA GLN A 58 -7.19 -25.80 23.56
C GLN A 58 -8.13 -24.99 22.65
N GLN A 59 -7.57 -24.01 21.94
CA GLN A 59 -8.33 -23.23 20.96
C GLN A 59 -8.80 -24.11 19.80
N ILE A 60 -10.09 -24.02 19.45
CA ILE A 60 -10.69 -24.78 18.33
C ILE A 60 -9.97 -24.41 17.00
N PRO A 61 -9.39 -25.39 16.28
CA PRO A 61 -8.61 -25.10 15.07
C PRO A 61 -9.49 -24.82 13.86
N HIS A 62 -9.47 -23.57 13.39
CA HIS A 62 -10.13 -23.13 12.14
C HIS A 62 -9.18 -23.11 10.94
N ASN A 63 -8.40 -24.18 10.77
CA ASN A 63 -7.35 -24.27 9.76
C ASN A 63 -7.94 -24.59 8.36
N HIS A 64 -7.54 -23.83 7.34
CA HIS A 64 -8.12 -23.88 5.99
C HIS A 64 -7.33 -24.79 5.01
N PHE A 65 -6.79 -25.91 5.52
CA PHE A 65 -5.95 -26.84 4.76
C PHE A 65 -6.69 -28.04 4.15
N ARG A 66 -8.03 -27.98 4.08
CA ARG A 66 -8.91 -29.06 3.57
C ARG A 66 -8.94 -29.23 2.04
N LYS A 67 -8.28 -28.34 1.29
CA LYS A 67 -8.12 -28.42 -0.18
C LYS A 67 -6.67 -28.74 -0.50
N ASP A 68 -6.36 -29.15 -1.73
CA ASP A 68 -4.99 -29.27 -2.22
C ASP A 68 -4.31 -27.89 -2.28
N TRP A 69 -3.71 -27.52 -1.14
CA TRP A 69 -2.99 -26.28 -0.91
C TRP A 69 -1.50 -26.42 -1.26
N GLN A 70 -0.96 -27.64 -1.18
CA GLN A 70 0.46 -27.92 -1.42
C GLN A 70 0.87 -27.54 -2.84
N ARG A 71 0.03 -27.84 -3.86
CA ARG A 71 0.26 -27.39 -5.25
C ARG A 71 0.24 -25.87 -5.46
N ARG A 72 -0.18 -25.07 -4.46
CA ARG A 72 -0.35 -23.61 -4.57
C ARG A 72 0.53 -22.83 -3.60
N VAL A 73 1.48 -23.49 -2.94
CA VAL A 73 2.47 -22.84 -2.06
C VAL A 73 3.35 -21.90 -2.89
N ARG A 74 3.28 -20.60 -2.61
CA ARG A 74 4.18 -19.60 -3.20
C ARG A 74 5.37 -19.40 -2.28
N THR A 75 6.53 -19.87 -2.69
CA THR A 75 7.80 -19.56 -2.02
C THR A 75 8.30 -18.16 -2.43
N HIS A 76 9.16 -17.56 -1.61
CA HIS A 76 9.66 -16.18 -1.80
C HIS A 76 11.18 -16.11 -2.04
N PHE A 77 11.79 -17.21 -2.52
CA PHE A 77 13.21 -17.25 -2.87
C PHE A 77 13.59 -16.24 -3.97
N ASP A 78 12.64 -15.87 -4.84
CA ASP A 78 12.85 -14.88 -5.90
C ASP A 78 12.87 -13.42 -5.41
N GLN A 79 12.53 -13.16 -4.13
CA GLN A 79 12.32 -11.80 -3.62
C GLN A 79 13.53 -10.88 -3.82
N ALA A 80 14.74 -11.38 -3.55
CA ALA A 80 15.99 -10.64 -3.75
C ALA A 80 16.24 -10.35 -5.24
N GLY A 81 16.08 -11.35 -6.10
CA GLY A 81 16.19 -11.22 -7.55
C GLY A 81 15.20 -10.20 -8.11
N LYS A 82 13.90 -10.30 -7.78
CA LYS A 82 12.88 -9.33 -8.21
C LYS A 82 13.17 -7.92 -7.67
N LYS A 83 13.74 -7.77 -6.46
CA LYS A 83 14.17 -6.47 -5.92
C LYS A 83 15.30 -5.86 -6.77
N HIS A 84 16.27 -6.67 -7.20
CA HIS A 84 17.35 -6.25 -8.10
C HIS A 84 16.81 -5.89 -9.49
N SER A 85 16.03 -6.74 -10.15
CA SER A 85 15.46 -6.45 -11.48
C SER A 85 14.61 -5.17 -11.49
N ARG A 86 13.82 -4.95 -10.43
CA ARG A 86 13.05 -3.69 -10.25
C ARG A 86 13.96 -2.48 -10.00
N ARG A 87 15.18 -2.63 -9.48
CA ARG A 87 16.15 -1.53 -9.32
C ARG A 87 16.74 -1.16 -10.69
N VAL A 88 17.26 -2.14 -11.43
CA VAL A 88 17.82 -1.95 -12.77
C VAL A 88 16.80 -1.31 -13.72
N ALA A 89 15.56 -1.82 -13.76
CA ALA A 89 14.49 -1.26 -14.58
C ALA A 89 14.16 0.22 -14.23
N ARG A 90 14.27 0.62 -12.95
CA ARG A 90 14.09 2.03 -12.55
C ARG A 90 15.28 2.89 -12.97
N GLN A 91 16.51 2.39 -12.87
CA GLN A 91 17.72 3.10 -13.32
C GLN A 91 17.69 3.31 -14.83
N ALA A 92 17.38 2.27 -15.61
CA ALA A 92 17.21 2.37 -17.06
C ALA A 92 16.09 3.35 -17.45
N LYS A 93 14.94 3.32 -16.74
CA LYS A 93 13.87 4.31 -16.94
C LYS A 93 14.36 5.73 -16.64
N ALA A 94 15.12 5.95 -15.57
CA ALA A 94 15.64 7.27 -15.20
C ALA A 94 16.62 7.80 -16.26
N ALA A 95 17.57 6.98 -16.70
CA ALA A 95 18.54 7.36 -17.74
C ALA A 95 17.85 7.73 -19.06
N LYS A 96 16.87 6.94 -19.53
CA LYS A 96 16.09 7.23 -20.75
C LYS A 96 15.24 8.51 -20.65
N VAL A 97 15.00 9.00 -19.43
CA VAL A 97 14.03 10.08 -19.15
C VAL A 97 14.72 11.38 -18.73
N ALA A 98 16.01 11.36 -18.41
CA ALA A 98 16.80 12.56 -18.17
C ALA A 98 16.65 13.57 -19.36
N PRO A 99 16.50 14.89 -19.09
CA PRO A 99 16.64 15.56 -17.79
C PRO A 99 15.38 15.60 -16.91
N ARG A 100 14.19 15.15 -17.38
CA ARG A 100 12.95 15.29 -16.58
C ARG A 100 12.91 14.28 -15.41
N PRO A 101 12.22 14.60 -14.30
CA PRO A 101 11.96 13.63 -13.24
C PRO A 101 11.16 12.41 -13.74
N VAL A 102 11.29 11.28 -13.02
CA VAL A 102 10.67 9.99 -13.40
C VAL A 102 9.16 9.94 -13.13
N ASP A 103 8.69 10.76 -12.19
CA ASP A 103 7.32 10.85 -11.69
C ASP A 103 6.57 12.07 -12.26
N LEU A 104 5.23 12.04 -12.17
CA LEU A 104 4.36 13.16 -12.52
C LEU A 104 3.85 13.87 -11.25
N LEU A 105 3.59 15.17 -11.34
CA LEU A 105 2.96 15.92 -10.26
C LEU A 105 1.56 15.38 -10.00
N ARG A 106 1.24 15.15 -8.72
CA ARG A 106 -0.06 14.68 -8.24
C ARG A 106 -0.67 15.65 -7.22
N PRO A 107 -2.01 15.78 -7.20
CA PRO A 107 -2.71 16.65 -6.26
C PRO A 107 -2.73 16.08 -4.84
N VAL A 108 -3.04 16.96 -3.91
CA VAL A 108 -3.38 16.71 -2.52
C VAL A 108 -4.84 16.24 -2.45
N VAL A 109 -5.09 15.05 -1.90
CA VAL A 109 -6.43 14.45 -1.83
C VAL A 109 -6.68 13.84 -0.46
N ARG A 110 -7.86 14.12 0.12
CA ARG A 110 -8.38 13.52 1.35
C ARG A 110 -8.86 12.08 1.10
N CYS A 111 -8.76 11.21 2.10
CA CYS A 111 -9.28 9.84 1.99
C CYS A 111 -10.80 9.80 2.24
N PRO A 112 -11.57 8.95 1.54
CA PRO A 112 -13.03 9.09 1.46
C PRO A 112 -13.81 8.62 2.70
N THR A 113 -13.24 7.77 3.56
CA THR A 113 -13.97 7.21 4.72
C THR A 113 -13.72 8.00 5.99
N ILE A 114 -14.70 8.03 6.90
CA ILE A 114 -14.64 8.74 8.20
C ILE A 114 -13.33 8.42 8.96
N LYS A 115 -12.93 7.15 9.01
CA LYS A 115 -11.69 6.67 9.66
C LYS A 115 -10.40 7.30 9.08
N TYR A 116 -10.40 7.67 7.81
CA TYR A 116 -9.20 8.14 7.10
C TYR A 116 -9.28 9.58 6.59
N ASN A 117 -10.41 10.29 6.67
CA ASN A 117 -10.58 11.66 6.16
C ASN A 117 -9.54 12.65 6.72
N ARG A 118 -9.14 12.50 7.99
CA ARG A 118 -8.04 13.26 8.61
C ARG A 118 -6.69 13.11 7.88
N LYS A 119 -6.47 12.01 7.14
CA LYS A 119 -5.26 11.73 6.38
C LYS A 119 -5.34 12.28 4.96
N VAL A 120 -4.19 12.75 4.48
CA VAL A 120 -3.97 13.28 3.14
C VAL A 120 -3.06 12.31 2.39
N ARG A 121 -3.26 12.18 1.06
CA ARG A 121 -2.45 11.35 0.16
C ARG A 121 -2.30 12.00 -1.21
N ALA A 122 -1.40 11.45 -2.01
CA ALA A 122 -1.36 11.73 -3.44
C ALA A 122 -2.65 11.23 -4.14
N GLY A 123 -3.26 12.10 -4.93
CA GLY A 123 -4.36 11.74 -5.84
C GLY A 123 -3.89 11.09 -7.13
N ARG A 124 -4.83 10.70 -7.99
CA ARG A 124 -4.50 10.15 -9.32
C ARG A 124 -3.98 11.24 -10.27
N GLY A 125 -4.68 12.38 -10.34
CA GLY A 125 -4.38 13.56 -11.14
C GLY A 125 -5.30 14.74 -10.80
N PHE A 126 -4.94 15.94 -11.27
CA PHE A 126 -5.64 17.21 -11.06
C PHE A 126 -6.96 17.27 -11.86
N THR A 127 -7.94 18.01 -11.35
CA THR A 127 -9.23 18.25 -12.03
C THR A 127 -9.09 19.30 -13.13
N LEU A 128 -10.08 19.36 -14.03
CA LEU A 128 -10.16 20.41 -15.04
C LEU A 128 -10.38 21.81 -14.41
N ALA A 129 -11.09 21.89 -13.28
CA ALA A 129 -11.32 23.13 -12.55
C ALA A 129 -10.03 23.68 -11.90
N GLU A 130 -9.24 22.82 -11.25
CA GLU A 130 -7.92 23.18 -10.68
C GLU A 130 -6.98 23.70 -11.78
N LEU A 131 -6.93 23.02 -12.93
CA LEU A 131 -6.10 23.42 -14.06
C LEU A 131 -6.56 24.76 -14.67
N LYS A 132 -7.87 24.98 -14.82
CA LYS A 132 -8.42 26.25 -15.29
C LYS A 132 -8.08 27.41 -14.35
N ALA A 133 -8.23 27.21 -13.03
CA ALA A 133 -7.87 28.21 -12.02
C ALA A 133 -6.35 28.48 -11.91
N ALA A 134 -5.51 27.50 -12.28
CA ALA A 134 -4.06 27.68 -12.39
C ALA A 134 -3.59 28.25 -13.74
N GLY A 135 -4.49 28.47 -14.70
CA GLY A 135 -4.15 28.94 -16.05
C GLY A 135 -3.36 27.92 -16.89
N ILE A 136 -3.59 26.61 -16.69
CA ILE A 136 -2.89 25.53 -17.40
C ILE A 136 -3.87 24.77 -18.32
N PRO A 137 -3.68 24.78 -19.65
CA PRO A 137 -4.58 24.06 -20.55
C PRO A 137 -4.45 22.53 -20.41
N ARG A 138 -5.59 21.83 -20.45
CA ARG A 138 -5.72 20.37 -20.25
C ARG A 138 -4.74 19.52 -21.06
N LEU A 139 -4.49 19.88 -22.31
CA LEU A 139 -3.63 19.12 -23.24
C LEU A 139 -2.13 19.38 -22.99
N TYR A 140 -1.78 20.53 -22.41
CA TYR A 140 -0.41 20.93 -22.10
C TYR A 140 0.07 20.39 -20.74
N ALA A 141 -0.84 20.26 -19.76
CA ALA A 141 -0.50 19.72 -18.44
C ALA A 141 0.26 18.36 -18.50
N PRO A 142 -0.15 17.34 -19.28
CA PRO A 142 0.60 16.10 -19.40
C PRO A 142 1.99 16.24 -20.03
N THR A 143 2.21 17.19 -20.94
CA THR A 143 3.52 17.36 -21.60
C THR A 143 4.57 17.93 -20.67
N ILE A 144 4.15 18.77 -19.72
CA ILE A 144 4.99 19.28 -18.64
C ILE A 144 5.30 18.20 -17.58
N GLY A 145 4.41 17.22 -17.39
CA GLY A 145 4.51 16.22 -16.33
C GLY A 145 3.47 16.37 -15.21
N ILE A 146 2.36 17.08 -15.44
CA ILE A 146 1.23 17.17 -14.52
C ILE A 146 0.22 16.06 -14.84
N ALA A 147 -0.12 15.21 -13.86
CA ALA A 147 -1.12 14.16 -14.07
C ALA A 147 -2.54 14.75 -14.05
N VAL A 148 -3.38 14.40 -15.04
CA VAL A 148 -4.76 14.91 -15.16
C VAL A 148 -5.79 13.80 -14.89
N ASP A 149 -6.85 14.12 -14.17
CA ASP A 149 -8.02 13.24 -13.95
C ASP A 149 -9.34 13.99 -14.13
N GLY A 150 -9.90 13.91 -15.34
CA GLY A 150 -11.15 14.58 -15.69
C GLY A 150 -12.41 14.03 -15.01
N ARG A 151 -12.33 12.92 -14.25
CA ARG A 151 -13.49 12.36 -13.53
C ARG A 151 -13.68 12.91 -12.12
N ARG A 152 -12.63 13.47 -11.51
CA ARG A 152 -12.74 14.00 -10.14
C ARG A 152 -13.43 15.36 -10.17
N GLN A 153 -14.48 15.49 -9.37
CA GLN A 153 -15.15 16.75 -9.08
C GLN A 153 -14.57 17.37 -7.80
N ASN A 154 -14.72 18.69 -7.67
CA ASN A 154 -14.34 19.43 -6.47
C ASN A 154 -15.62 19.91 -5.78
N LEU A 155 -15.78 19.57 -4.51
CA LEU A 155 -16.94 19.95 -3.69
C LEU A 155 -16.61 21.00 -2.61
N SER A 156 -15.32 21.30 -2.40
CA SER A 156 -14.84 22.14 -1.31
C SER A 156 -13.77 23.10 -1.80
N GLU A 157 -13.96 24.39 -1.54
CA GLU A 157 -13.08 25.48 -2.00
C GLU A 157 -11.67 25.37 -1.44
N GLU A 158 -11.52 24.98 -0.16
CA GLU A 158 -10.24 24.68 0.50
C GLU A 158 -9.38 23.71 -0.33
N SER A 159 -10.00 22.64 -0.84
CA SER A 159 -9.32 21.60 -1.60
C SER A 159 -8.91 22.07 -3.00
N LEU A 160 -9.69 22.97 -3.60
CA LEU A 160 -9.38 23.65 -4.85
C LEU A 160 -8.19 24.60 -4.64
N ALA A 161 -8.26 25.47 -3.63
CA ALA A 161 -7.21 26.44 -3.30
C ALA A 161 -5.86 25.75 -3.02
N ALA A 162 -5.82 24.72 -2.18
CA ALA A 162 -4.60 23.97 -1.89
C ALA A 162 -3.97 23.32 -3.13
N ASN A 163 -4.80 22.78 -4.04
CA ASN A 163 -4.31 22.18 -5.29
C ASN A 163 -3.87 23.22 -6.33
N VAL A 164 -4.53 24.39 -6.39
CA VAL A 164 -4.11 25.52 -7.25
C VAL A 164 -2.79 26.12 -6.75
N ALA A 165 -2.62 26.31 -5.44
CA ALA A 165 -1.35 26.74 -4.86
C ALA A 165 -0.21 25.75 -5.20
N ARG A 166 -0.48 24.44 -5.11
CA ARG A 166 0.47 23.39 -5.49
C ARG A 166 0.82 23.39 -6.99
N LEU A 167 -0.12 23.74 -7.87
CA LEU A 167 0.14 23.90 -9.31
C LEU A 167 1.00 25.13 -9.60
N LYS A 168 0.75 26.26 -8.91
CA LYS A 168 1.56 27.49 -9.01
C LYS A 168 3.00 27.26 -8.53
N ALA A 169 3.17 26.72 -7.33
CA ALA A 169 4.49 26.39 -6.77
C ALA A 169 5.29 25.36 -7.60
N TYR A 170 4.60 24.49 -8.36
CA TYR A 170 5.27 23.62 -9.33
C TYR A 170 5.67 24.36 -10.61
N LYS A 171 4.81 25.24 -11.13
CA LYS A 171 5.07 26.07 -12.32
C LYS A 171 6.24 27.04 -12.10
N GLU A 172 6.36 27.62 -10.90
CA GLU A 172 7.48 28.49 -10.50
C GLU A 172 8.83 27.76 -10.50
N ARG A 173 8.84 26.47 -10.15
CA ARG A 173 10.04 25.61 -10.09
C ARG A 173 10.32 24.85 -11.39
N LEU A 174 9.51 25.05 -12.43
CA LEU A 174 9.59 24.31 -13.68
C LEU A 174 10.50 25.04 -14.68
N VAL A 175 11.63 24.41 -14.99
CA VAL A 175 12.48 24.79 -16.14
C VAL A 175 12.02 23.99 -17.36
N VAL A 176 11.71 24.69 -18.47
CA VAL A 176 11.26 24.08 -19.73
C VAL A 176 12.32 24.30 -20.79
N PHE A 177 12.97 23.23 -21.26
CA PHE A 177 14.00 23.33 -22.28
C PHE A 177 13.41 23.45 -23.69
N PRO A 178 13.98 24.30 -24.57
CA PRO A 178 13.51 24.44 -25.94
C PRO A 178 13.68 23.16 -26.74
N ARG A 179 12.70 22.83 -27.59
CA ARG A 179 12.75 21.63 -28.46
C ARG A 179 13.89 21.66 -29.49
N ARG A 180 14.44 22.84 -29.78
CA ARG A 180 15.62 23.08 -30.61
C ARG A 180 16.42 24.21 -29.96
N SER A 181 17.66 23.96 -29.54
CA SER A 181 18.55 24.92 -28.88
C SER A 181 18.60 26.27 -29.61
N ASN A 182 18.74 26.24 -30.93
CA ASN A 182 18.98 27.42 -31.75
C ASN A 182 17.70 28.23 -32.07
N LYS A 183 16.52 27.77 -31.64
CA LYS A 183 15.21 28.44 -31.89
C LYS A 183 14.28 28.32 -30.67
N PRO A 184 14.61 28.96 -29.53
CA PRO A 184 13.74 28.99 -28.36
C PRO A 184 12.44 29.73 -28.66
N LYS A 185 11.34 29.25 -28.08
CA LYS A 185 9.99 29.83 -28.19
C LYS A 185 9.56 30.50 -26.89
N GLN A 186 8.45 31.23 -26.93
CA GLN A 186 7.85 31.82 -25.75
C GLN A 186 7.50 30.74 -24.71
N GLY A 187 8.05 30.87 -23.50
CA GLY A 187 7.90 29.90 -22.41
C GLY A 187 9.06 28.91 -22.26
N ASP A 188 10.03 28.88 -23.19
CA ASP A 188 11.27 28.12 -23.03
C ASP A 188 12.27 28.90 -22.16
N SER A 189 12.96 28.19 -21.27
CA SER A 189 14.06 28.72 -20.45
C SER A 189 15.35 28.81 -21.27
N LYS A 190 16.04 29.96 -21.22
CA LYS A 190 17.36 30.18 -21.86
C LYS A 190 18.55 29.60 -21.07
N VAL A 191 18.29 28.73 -20.09
CA VAL A 191 19.30 28.25 -19.14
C VAL A 191 19.87 26.92 -19.62
N ASP A 192 21.19 26.74 -19.51
CA ASP A 192 21.86 25.53 -19.96
C ASP A 192 21.66 24.34 -19.01
N LEU A 193 21.46 23.17 -19.60
CA LEU A 193 21.26 21.88 -18.92
C LEU A 193 22.34 21.55 -17.89
N ALA A 194 23.60 21.93 -18.16
CA ALA A 194 24.73 21.65 -17.28
C ALA A 194 24.74 22.52 -15.99
N SER A 195 24.11 23.69 -16.03
CA SER A 195 24.01 24.62 -14.89
C SER A 195 22.77 24.40 -14.02
N THR A 196 21.82 23.59 -14.48
CA THR A 196 20.53 23.41 -13.81
C THR A 196 20.53 22.17 -12.92
N GLU A 197 20.20 22.34 -11.64
CA GLU A 197 20.05 21.21 -10.71
C GLU A 197 18.90 20.28 -11.12
N THR A 198 19.23 19.10 -11.66
CA THR A 198 18.21 18.13 -12.09
C THR A 198 17.69 17.27 -10.94
N VAL A 199 16.37 17.16 -10.85
CA VAL A 199 15.68 16.44 -9.77
C VAL A 199 15.19 15.08 -10.26
N LYS A 200 15.56 14.00 -9.56
CA LYS A 200 15.19 12.63 -9.93
C LYS A 200 13.68 12.33 -9.70
N ASN A 201 13.12 12.79 -8.59
CA ASN A 201 11.73 12.52 -8.17
C ASN A 201 11.02 13.80 -7.69
N ILE A 202 9.82 14.10 -8.19
CA ILE A 202 9.04 15.30 -7.80
C ILE A 202 8.65 15.27 -6.31
N SER A 203 8.40 14.09 -5.75
CA SER A 203 7.98 13.91 -4.35
C SER A 203 9.02 14.34 -3.32
N ALA A 204 10.30 14.48 -3.71
CA ALA A 204 11.36 14.98 -2.84
C ALA A 204 11.34 16.52 -2.73
N VAL A 205 11.00 17.22 -3.81
CA VAL A 205 11.01 18.70 -3.90
C VAL A 205 9.66 19.32 -3.54
N LEU A 206 8.58 18.65 -3.92
CA LEU A 206 7.22 18.99 -3.55
C LEU A 206 6.60 17.79 -2.83
N PRO A 207 6.99 17.50 -1.58
CA PRO A 207 6.30 16.53 -0.75
C PRO A 207 4.82 16.91 -0.61
N ILE A 208 4.01 15.93 -0.20
CA ILE A 208 2.67 16.21 0.32
C ILE A 208 2.82 16.19 1.82
N GLU A 209 2.71 17.36 2.43
CA GLU A 209 2.69 17.50 3.88
C GLU A 209 1.55 16.66 4.45
N LYS A 210 1.91 15.79 5.39
CA LYS A 210 0.92 15.07 6.18
C LYS A 210 0.44 16.06 7.22
N VAL A 211 -0.87 16.16 7.43
CA VAL A 211 -1.42 16.97 8.53
C VAL A 211 -0.75 16.51 9.82
N ASN A 212 -0.03 17.43 10.47
CA ASN A 212 0.63 17.15 11.73
C ASN A 212 -0.42 16.72 12.75
N ALA A 213 -0.14 15.65 13.50
CA ALA A 213 -0.98 15.23 14.62
C ALA A 213 -0.72 16.10 15.88
N GLY A 214 -0.40 17.37 15.67
CA GLY A 214 -0.27 18.35 16.73
C GLY A 214 -1.66 18.78 17.19
N PHE A 215 -1.90 18.69 18.48
CA PHE A 215 -2.97 19.46 19.11
C PHE A 215 -2.50 20.92 19.16
N SER A 216 -3.35 21.84 18.71
CA SER A 216 -3.18 23.26 19.01
C SER A 216 -3.81 23.52 20.38
N GLU A 217 -2.99 23.87 21.36
CA GLU A 217 -3.51 24.39 22.63
C GLU A 217 -4.08 25.79 22.40
N ILE A 218 -5.28 26.04 22.94
CA ILE A 218 -5.99 27.32 22.87
C ILE A 218 -6.24 27.75 24.31
N ALA A 219 -6.09 29.03 24.61
CA ALA A 219 -6.32 29.54 25.96
C ALA A 219 -7.80 29.33 26.36
N LYS A 220 -8.04 29.06 27.65
CA LYS A 220 -9.41 28.80 28.16
C LYS A 220 -10.38 29.99 27.96
N SER A 221 -9.83 31.20 27.77
CA SER A 221 -10.57 32.42 27.43
C SER A 221 -11.21 32.38 26.05
N ASP A 222 -10.60 31.67 25.09
CA ASP A 222 -10.96 31.74 23.67
C ASP A 222 -11.84 30.54 23.26
N VAL A 223 -12.18 29.68 24.23
CA VAL A 223 -13.08 28.55 24.04
C VAL A 223 -14.52 29.07 23.92
N PRO A 224 -15.29 28.69 22.88
CA PRO A 224 -16.67 29.13 22.72
C PRO A 224 -17.51 28.68 23.93
N LYS A 225 -18.53 29.50 24.28
CA LYS A 225 -19.42 29.24 25.43
C LYS A 225 -19.92 27.78 25.41
N PRO A 226 -19.87 27.07 26.56
CA PRO A 226 -20.28 25.67 26.61
C PRO A 226 -21.75 25.53 26.24
N ALA A 227 -22.07 24.55 25.39
CA ALA A 227 -23.43 24.28 24.98
C ALA A 227 -24.34 23.98 26.18
N GLU A 228 -25.51 24.62 26.23
CA GLU A 228 -26.47 24.47 27.33
C GLU A 228 -26.90 23.01 27.50
N GLY A 229 -26.77 22.47 28.71
CA GLY A 229 -26.99 21.06 29.01
C GLY A 229 -25.87 20.09 28.61
N GLY A 230 -24.76 20.59 28.06
CA GLY A 230 -23.50 19.86 27.89
C GLY A 230 -23.40 18.95 26.65
N ALA A 231 -22.15 18.63 26.28
CA ALA A 231 -21.81 17.90 25.04
C ALA A 231 -22.47 16.52 24.92
N TYR A 232 -22.71 15.81 26.03
CA TYR A 232 -23.38 14.52 25.98
C TYR A 232 -24.88 14.65 25.60
N ARG A 233 -25.58 15.63 26.17
CA ARG A 233 -27.01 15.86 25.90
C ARG A 233 -27.21 16.29 24.45
N THR A 234 -26.41 17.23 23.96
CA THR A 234 -26.49 17.70 22.56
C THR A 234 -26.24 16.57 21.56
N LEU A 235 -25.22 15.73 21.78
CA LEU A 235 -24.97 14.56 20.94
C LEU A 235 -26.10 13.51 20.98
N ARG A 236 -26.81 13.37 22.11
CA ARG A 236 -27.99 12.49 22.23
C ARG A 236 -29.21 13.07 21.53
N LEU A 237 -29.45 14.38 21.63
CA LEU A 237 -30.54 15.08 20.95
C LEU A 237 -30.37 15.03 19.43
N ALA A 238 -29.19 15.38 18.90
CA ALA A 238 -28.92 15.31 17.46
C ALA A 238 -29.13 13.89 16.87
N ARG A 239 -28.75 12.84 17.61
CA ARG A 239 -29.04 11.44 17.22
C ARG A 239 -30.54 11.11 17.25
N ALA A 240 -31.29 11.68 18.19
CA ALA A 240 -32.73 11.48 18.31
C ALA A 240 -33.51 12.27 17.24
N GLU A 241 -33.05 13.46 16.89
CA GLU A 241 -33.57 14.30 15.80
C GLU A 241 -33.39 13.62 14.46
N ALA A 242 -32.16 13.26 14.09
CA ALA A 242 -31.87 12.56 12.83
C ALA A 242 -32.65 11.24 12.68
N ARG A 243 -32.87 10.51 13.78
CA ARG A 243 -33.68 9.27 13.77
C ARG A 243 -35.18 9.55 13.60
N ASN A 244 -35.68 10.64 14.16
CA ASN A 244 -37.12 10.93 14.21
C ASN A 244 -37.59 11.94 13.15
N GLN A 245 -36.69 12.49 12.34
CA GLN A 245 -36.97 13.51 11.32
C GLN A 245 -38.18 13.14 10.45
N GLY A 246 -38.11 12.05 9.69
CA GLY A 246 -39.24 11.62 8.84
C GLY A 246 -40.53 11.30 9.61
N LYS A 247 -40.44 10.88 10.88
CA LYS A 247 -41.62 10.69 11.76
C LYS A 247 -42.22 12.00 12.26
N ARG A 248 -41.45 13.09 12.29
CA ARG A 248 -41.92 14.45 12.62
C ARG A 248 -42.47 15.12 11.38
N GLU A 249 -41.78 15.04 10.25
CA GLU A 249 -42.24 15.53 8.94
C GLU A 249 -43.58 14.91 8.55
N LYS A 250 -43.72 13.57 8.65
CA LYS A 250 -45.01 12.91 8.44
C LYS A 250 -46.09 13.46 9.37
N ARG A 251 -45.85 13.54 10.69
CA ARG A 251 -46.84 14.07 11.64
C ARG A 251 -47.21 15.53 11.39
N ALA A 252 -46.26 16.36 10.98
CA ALA A 252 -46.52 17.76 10.64
C ALA A 252 -47.38 17.88 9.38
N ARG A 253 -47.11 17.07 8.36
CA ARG A 253 -47.93 17.00 7.14
C ARG A 253 -49.32 16.45 7.43
N ASP A 254 -49.43 15.29 8.08
CA ASP A 254 -50.72 14.66 8.39
C ASP A 254 -51.59 15.58 9.29
N ALA A 255 -50.98 16.38 10.18
CA ALA A 255 -51.67 17.42 10.95
C ALA A 255 -52.09 18.63 10.09
N ALA A 256 -51.25 19.09 9.17
CA ALA A 256 -51.61 20.18 8.24
C ALA A 256 -52.74 19.76 7.27
N GLU A 257 -52.74 18.52 6.80
CA GLU A 257 -53.83 17.92 6.00
C GLU A 257 -55.12 17.85 6.82
N ALA A 258 -55.05 17.45 8.09
CA ALA A 258 -56.21 17.43 8.99
C ALA A 258 -56.76 18.83 9.32
N GLU A 259 -55.91 19.85 9.47
CA GLU A 259 -56.36 21.24 9.65
C GLU A 259 -56.89 21.86 8.35
N ALA A 260 -56.36 21.46 7.19
CA ALA A 260 -56.90 21.87 5.89
C ALA A 260 -58.28 21.24 5.61
N ALA A 261 -58.51 20.00 6.04
CA ALA A 261 -59.80 19.31 5.90
C ALA A 261 -60.88 19.78 6.90
N LYS A 262 -60.52 20.62 7.88
CA LYS A 262 -61.45 21.28 8.82
C LYS A 262 -61.87 22.69 8.37
N LYS A 263 -61.27 23.21 7.31
CA LYS A 263 -61.58 24.52 6.71
C LYS A 263 -62.44 24.36 5.45
#